data_AF-A0A1F8EF78-F1
#
_entry.id   AF-A0A1F8EF78-F1
#
_cell.length_a   1.000
_cell.length_b   1.000
_cell.length_c   1.000
_cell.angle_alpha   90.00
_cell.angle_beta   90.00
_cell.angle_gamma   90.00
#
_symmetry.space_group_name_H-M   'P 1'
#
loop_
_entity.id
_entity.type
_entity.pdbx_description
1 polymer ?
#
loop_
_entity_poly.entity_id
_entity_poly.type
_entity_poly.pdbx_seq_one_letter_code
_entity_poly.pdbx_strand_id
1 'polypeptide(L)'
;VFVHYLSELKDKKHNWIKPFDWTVIAIVIAWIVSGFFVVGTPQSQRLVRLDERRVSDLQNIQWQIINYWQRKEVLPPDLKSLIDPIGGFTAPVDPETSEQYEYRVIGDLVFELCGVFNTSTSGEVVDNQRLTKPIPAGGYVGNELSNVWDHGAGDACFNRTIDPDLYPPIKAPKDFGR
;
A
#
# COMPACT_ATOMS: atom_id res chain seq x y z
N VAL A 1 -12.68 56.03 32.60
CA VAL A 1 -13.17 55.76 31.23
C VAL A 1 -13.14 54.27 30.90
N PHE A 2 -12.00 53.57 31.01
CA PHE A 2 -11.90 52.12 30.72
C PHE A 2 -12.76 51.20 31.61
N VAL A 3 -13.04 51.57 32.87
CA VAL A 3 -13.85 50.76 33.80
C VAL A 3 -15.33 50.71 33.40
N HIS A 4 -15.87 51.81 32.85
CA HIS A 4 -17.26 51.84 32.36
C HIS A 4 -17.44 50.98 31.10
N TYR A 5 -16.43 50.94 30.24
CA TYR A 5 -16.43 50.07 29.06
C TYR A 5 -16.40 48.57 29.42
N LEU A 6 -15.61 48.22 30.44
CA LEU A 6 -15.54 46.84 30.95
C LEU A 6 -16.84 46.40 31.67
N SER A 7 -17.56 47.31 32.34
CA SER A 7 -18.85 46.99 32.95
C SER A 7 -19.96 46.78 31.93
N GLU A 8 -19.97 47.52 30.80
CA GLU A 8 -20.99 47.36 29.76
C GLU A 8 -20.89 46.02 29.01
N LEU A 9 -19.69 45.43 28.92
CA LEU A 9 -19.51 44.07 28.36
C LEU A 9 -20.04 42.98 29.30
N LYS A 10 -20.12 43.26 30.61
CA LYS A 10 -20.51 42.29 31.64
C LYS A 10 -22.03 42.20 31.83
N ASP A 11 -22.77 43.27 31.56
CA ASP A 11 -24.21 43.37 31.81
C ASP A 11 -25.12 42.97 30.64
N LYS A 12 -24.58 42.70 29.44
CA LYS A 12 -25.36 42.10 28.35
C LYS A 12 -25.58 40.62 28.62
N LYS A 13 -26.65 40.33 29.36
CA LYS A 13 -27.20 38.98 29.61
C LYS A 13 -27.26 38.21 28.28
N HIS A 14 -26.34 37.26 28.18
CA HIS A 14 -25.87 36.55 27.00
C HIS A 14 -26.90 35.51 26.50
N ASN A 15 -28.15 35.92 26.25
CA ASN A 15 -29.21 35.02 25.79
C ASN A 15 -29.18 34.83 24.27
N TRP A 16 -28.63 35.80 23.52
CA TRP A 16 -28.52 35.73 22.05
C TRP A 16 -27.26 35.03 21.54
N ILE A 17 -26.25 34.87 22.41
CA ILE A 17 -24.99 34.23 22.00
C ILE A 17 -25.08 32.70 22.16
N LYS A 18 -26.03 32.18 22.97
CA LYS A 18 -26.27 30.73 23.06
C LYS A 18 -26.62 30.06 21.71
N PRO A 19 -27.57 30.57 20.90
CA PRO A 19 -27.77 30.04 19.55
C PRO A 19 -26.59 30.28 18.60
N PHE A 20 -25.82 31.37 18.77
CA PHE A 20 -24.62 31.62 17.96
C PHE A 20 -23.52 30.58 18.24
N ASP A 21 -23.27 30.27 19.51
CA ASP A 21 -22.30 29.23 19.91
C ASP A 21 -22.69 27.86 19.37
N TRP A 22 -23.97 27.49 19.41
CA TRP A 22 -24.44 26.21 18.86
C TRP A 22 -24.30 26.16 17.33
N THR A 23 -24.46 27.30 16.65
CA THR A 23 -24.26 27.42 15.20
C THR A 23 -22.80 27.19 14.82
N VAL A 24 -21.86 27.81 15.54
CA VAL A 24 -20.42 27.61 15.30
C VAL A 24 -20.01 26.15 15.54
N ILE A 25 -20.50 25.54 16.63
CA ILE A 25 -20.26 24.12 16.93
C ILE A 25 -20.79 23.23 15.80
N ALA A 26 -22.02 23.47 15.34
CA ALA A 26 -22.63 22.70 14.26
C ALA A 26 -21.82 22.82 12.95
N ILE A 27 -21.33 24.01 12.62
CA ILE A 27 -20.50 24.25 11.44
C ILE A 27 -19.18 23.46 11.55
N VAL A 28 -18.49 23.52 12.70
CA VAL A 28 -17.24 22.77 12.92
C VAL A 28 -17.46 21.27 12.79
N ILE A 29 -18.53 20.73 13.39
CA ILE A 29 -18.90 19.32 13.26
C ILE A 29 -19.18 18.96 11.79
N ALA A 30 -19.90 19.80 11.05
CA ALA A 30 -20.17 19.58 9.63
C ALA A 30 -18.88 19.50 8.81
N TRP A 31 -17.90 20.38 9.06
CA TRP A 31 -16.59 20.31 8.41
C TRP A 31 -15.82 19.03 8.75
N ILE A 32 -15.81 18.61 10.02
CA ILE A 32 -15.15 17.37 10.46
C ILE A 32 -15.79 16.15 9.76
N VAL A 33 -17.12 16.06 9.77
CA VAL A 33 -17.86 14.97 9.14
C VAL A 33 -17.62 14.95 7.63
N SER A 34 -17.67 16.11 6.97
CA SER A 34 -17.37 16.25 5.54
C SER A 34 -15.94 15.80 5.22
N GLY A 35 -14.97 16.09 6.09
CA GLY A 35 -13.59 15.63 5.92
C GLY A 35 -13.48 14.10 5.89
N PHE A 36 -14.20 13.40 6.78
CA PHE A 36 -14.22 11.94 6.80
C PHE A 36 -14.94 11.31 5.60
N PHE A 37 -15.93 11.99 5.00
CA PHE A 37 -16.54 11.51 3.75
C PHE A 37 -15.57 11.57 2.56
N VAL A 38 -14.68 12.57 2.52
CA VAL A 38 -13.72 12.73 1.42
C VAL A 38 -12.50 11.83 1.58
N VAL A 39 -11.94 11.74 2.80
CA VAL A 39 -10.69 10.99 3.06
C VAL A 39 -10.96 9.54 3.47
N GLY A 40 -12.19 9.21 3.89
CA GLY A 40 -12.50 7.95 4.54
C GLY A 40 -12.23 7.97 6.05
N THR A 41 -12.69 6.94 6.75
CA THR A 41 -12.56 6.82 8.20
C THR A 41 -11.19 6.26 8.59
N PRO A 42 -10.74 6.43 9.85
CA PRO A 42 -9.51 5.81 10.33
C PRO A 42 -9.47 4.28 10.13
N GLN A 43 -10.62 3.63 10.19
CA GLN A 43 -10.75 2.19 9.94
C GLN A 43 -10.52 1.84 8.47
N SER A 44 -11.14 2.56 7.53
CA SER A 44 -10.93 2.28 6.09
C SER A 44 -9.48 2.54 5.66
N GLN A 45 -8.86 3.60 6.17
CA GLN A 45 -7.45 3.90 5.92
C GLN A 45 -6.50 2.83 6.47
N ARG A 46 -6.87 2.16 7.57
CA ARG A 46 -6.10 1.02 8.08
C ARG A 46 -6.17 -0.17 7.13
N LEU A 47 -7.33 -0.46 6.54
CA LEU A 47 -7.50 -1.56 5.58
C LEU A 47 -6.66 -1.33 4.32
N VAL A 48 -6.66 -0.10 3.78
CA VAL A 48 -5.81 0.27 2.63
C VAL A 48 -4.33 0.05 2.95
N ARG A 49 -3.87 0.43 4.15
CA ARG A 49 -2.46 0.20 4.56
C ARG A 49 -2.10 -1.29 4.70
N LEU A 50 -3.06 -2.12 5.11
CA LEU A 50 -2.86 -3.58 5.14
C LEU A 50 -2.69 -4.11 3.72
N ASP A 51 -3.51 -3.65 2.78
CA ASP A 51 -3.39 -4.02 1.36
C ASP A 51 -2.08 -3.52 0.74
N GLU A 52 -1.67 -2.27 1.01
CA GLU A 52 -0.35 -1.75 0.61
C GLU A 52 0.79 -2.65 1.14
N ARG A 53 0.65 -3.15 2.38
CA ARG A 53 1.63 -4.04 2.98
C ARG A 53 1.66 -5.40 2.27
N ARG A 54 0.50 -5.99 1.98
CA ARG A 54 0.38 -7.23 1.22
C ARG A 54 1.00 -7.11 -0.17
N VAL A 55 0.72 -6.01 -0.88
CA VAL A 55 1.37 -5.72 -2.17
C VAL A 55 2.89 -5.65 -2.02
N SER A 56 3.41 -4.95 -1.01
CA SER A 56 4.85 -4.88 -0.76
C SER A 56 5.46 -6.25 -0.46
N ASP A 57 4.77 -7.08 0.32
CA ASP A 57 5.21 -8.43 0.66
C ASP A 57 5.26 -9.32 -0.60
N LEU A 58 4.21 -9.30 -1.44
CA LEU A 58 4.17 -10.03 -2.71
C LEU A 58 5.25 -9.56 -3.70
N GLN A 59 5.52 -8.26 -3.76
CA GLN A 59 6.63 -7.71 -4.56
C GLN A 59 7.98 -8.23 -4.07
N ASN A 60 8.21 -8.25 -2.76
CA ASN A 60 9.44 -8.79 -2.19
C ASN A 60 9.59 -10.28 -2.52
N ILE A 61 8.53 -11.07 -2.38
CA ILE A 61 8.52 -12.49 -2.74
C ILE A 61 8.84 -12.67 -4.23
N GLN A 62 8.20 -11.89 -5.11
CA GLN A 62 8.46 -11.92 -6.55
C GLN A 62 9.95 -11.70 -6.86
N TRP A 63 10.58 -10.71 -6.23
CA TRP A 63 12.01 -10.44 -6.44
C TRP A 63 12.90 -11.60 -6.00
N GLN A 64 12.56 -12.27 -4.90
CA GLN A 64 13.31 -13.45 -4.45
C GLN A 64 13.11 -14.64 -5.37
N ILE A 65 11.92 -14.84 -5.93
CA ILE A 65 11.65 -15.86 -6.96
C ILE A 65 12.53 -15.61 -8.19
N ILE A 66 12.57 -14.36 -8.68
CA ILE A 66 13.40 -13.99 -9.83
C ILE A 66 14.88 -14.25 -9.51
N ASN A 67 15.36 -13.82 -8.34
CA ASN A 67 16.75 -14.06 -7.93
C ASN A 67 17.08 -15.56 -7.85
N TYR A 68 16.19 -16.35 -7.25
CA TYR A 68 16.33 -17.79 -7.16
C TYR A 68 16.48 -18.41 -8.55
N TRP A 69 15.58 -18.05 -9.47
CA TRP A 69 15.61 -18.52 -10.84
C TRP A 69 16.88 -18.06 -11.57
N GLN A 70 17.30 -16.80 -11.43
CA GLN A 70 18.53 -16.32 -12.09
C GLN A 70 19.78 -17.09 -11.62
N ARG A 71 19.80 -17.60 -10.38
CA ARG A 71 20.95 -18.31 -9.82
C ARG A 71 20.91 -19.82 -10.05
N LYS A 72 19.72 -20.41 -10.17
CA LYS A 72 19.53 -21.87 -10.24
C LYS A 72 18.90 -22.35 -11.55
N GLU A 73 18.46 -21.42 -12.39
CA GLU A 73 17.78 -21.63 -13.68
C GLU A 73 16.52 -22.49 -13.57
N VAL A 74 15.93 -22.57 -12.36
CA VAL A 74 14.67 -23.28 -12.08
C VAL A 74 13.83 -22.43 -11.14
N LEU A 75 12.50 -22.45 -11.31
CA LEU A 75 11.59 -21.82 -10.37
C LEU A 75 11.64 -22.52 -9.01
N PRO A 76 11.50 -21.78 -7.90
CA PRO A 76 11.45 -22.37 -6.56
C PRO A 76 10.24 -23.31 -6.46
N PRO A 77 10.36 -24.51 -5.86
CA PRO A 77 9.22 -25.42 -5.69
C PRO A 77 8.18 -24.88 -4.70
N ASP A 78 8.61 -24.05 -3.75
CA ASP A 78 7.77 -23.44 -2.72
C ASP A 78 8.45 -22.19 -2.13
N LEU A 79 7.69 -21.39 -1.37
CA LEU A 79 8.21 -20.17 -0.74
C LEU A 79 9.24 -20.44 0.37
N LYS A 80 9.29 -21.64 0.97
CA LYS A 80 10.28 -21.98 2.00
C LYS A 80 11.66 -22.19 1.38
N SER A 81 11.72 -22.60 0.12
CA SER A 81 12.97 -22.71 -0.63
C SER A 81 13.68 -21.36 -0.87
N LEU A 82 12.96 -20.25 -0.67
CA LEU A 82 13.50 -18.89 -0.73
C LEU A 82 14.22 -18.47 0.57
N ILE A 83 14.14 -19.26 1.64
CA ILE A 83 14.79 -18.92 2.92
C ILE A 83 16.30 -18.81 2.70
N ASP A 84 16.86 -17.65 3.01
CA ASP A 84 18.29 -17.37 2.96
C ASP A 84 18.78 -16.91 4.33
N PRO A 85 19.41 -17.79 5.13
CA PRO A 85 19.97 -17.42 6.43
C PRO A 85 21.10 -16.39 6.36
N ILE A 86 21.80 -16.30 5.22
CA ILE A 86 22.93 -15.37 5.03
C ILE A 86 22.39 -14.01 4.57
N GLY A 87 21.49 -14.01 3.59
CA GLY A 87 20.79 -12.81 3.11
C GLY A 87 19.73 -12.28 4.07
N GLY A 88 19.35 -13.05 5.09
CA GLY A 88 18.33 -12.68 6.08
C GLY A 88 16.91 -12.65 5.52
N PHE A 89 16.65 -13.33 4.40
CA PHE A 89 15.32 -13.35 3.79
C PHE A 89 14.50 -14.54 4.30
N THR A 90 13.29 -14.23 4.75
CA THR A 90 12.21 -15.19 4.97
C THR A 90 10.96 -14.67 4.29
N ALA A 91 10.18 -15.57 3.69
CA ALA A 91 8.93 -15.18 3.05
C ALA A 91 8.00 -14.53 4.10
N PRO A 92 7.53 -13.30 3.88
CA PRO A 92 6.57 -12.66 4.78
C PRO A 92 5.24 -13.43 4.79
N VAL A 93 4.47 -13.22 5.85
CA VAL A 93 3.10 -13.75 6.01
C VAL A 93 2.12 -12.60 6.01
N ASP A 94 0.84 -12.91 5.78
CA ASP A 94 -0.24 -11.92 5.81
C ASP A 94 -0.26 -11.19 7.16
N PRO A 95 -0.22 -9.84 7.18
CA PRO A 95 -0.13 -9.07 8.42
C PRO A 95 -1.40 -9.11 9.28
N GLU A 96 -2.52 -9.57 8.73
CA GLU A 96 -3.81 -9.67 9.42
C GLU A 96 -4.11 -11.10 9.85
N THR A 97 -3.93 -12.09 8.96
CA THR A 97 -4.24 -13.49 9.24
C THR A 97 -3.05 -14.32 9.73
N SER A 98 -1.82 -13.82 9.55
CA SER A 98 -0.57 -14.56 9.79
C SER A 98 -0.42 -15.83 8.93
N GLU A 99 -1.18 -15.94 7.84
CA GLU A 99 -1.10 -17.05 6.90
C GLU A 99 -0.03 -16.80 5.82
N GLN A 100 0.52 -17.86 5.25
CA GLN A 100 1.46 -17.74 4.14
C GLN A 100 0.72 -17.34 2.87
N TYR A 101 1.31 -16.44 2.08
CA TYR A 101 0.82 -16.13 0.74
C TYR A 101 0.85 -17.38 -0.15
N GLU A 102 -0.11 -17.48 -1.06
CA GLU A 102 -0.15 -18.60 -2.00
C GLU A 102 0.80 -18.36 -3.17
N TYR A 103 1.52 -19.42 -3.53
CA TYR A 103 2.43 -19.45 -4.66
C TYR A 103 2.22 -20.73 -5.45
N ARG A 104 2.11 -20.61 -6.78
CA ARG A 104 1.99 -21.75 -7.69
C ARG A 104 2.86 -21.56 -8.91
N VAL A 105 3.57 -22.60 -9.33
CA VAL A 105 4.19 -22.67 -10.65
C VAL A 105 3.14 -23.18 -11.63
N ILE A 106 2.84 -22.39 -12.66
CA ILE A 106 1.80 -22.69 -13.66
C ILE A 106 2.37 -22.89 -15.08
N GLY A 107 3.68 -22.76 -15.24
CA GLY A 107 4.42 -23.05 -16.47
C GLY A 107 5.93 -22.94 -16.24
N ASP A 108 6.73 -23.13 -17.30
CA ASP A 108 8.20 -23.22 -17.19
C ASP A 108 8.85 -21.96 -16.58
N LEU A 109 8.36 -20.79 -16.97
CA LEU A 109 8.78 -19.48 -16.46
C LEU A 109 7.62 -18.67 -15.91
N VAL A 110 6.48 -19.33 -15.67
CA VAL A 110 5.23 -18.69 -15.27
C VAL A 110 4.84 -19.15 -13.88
N PHE A 111 4.62 -18.19 -13.00
CA PHE A 111 4.14 -18.43 -11.65
C PHE A 111 3.02 -17.47 -11.26
N GLU A 112 2.27 -17.86 -10.26
CA GLU A 112 1.15 -17.13 -9.70
C GLU A 112 1.41 -16.83 -8.22
N LEU A 113 1.10 -15.61 -7.81
CA LEU A 113 1.13 -15.17 -6.41
C LEU A 113 -0.25 -14.65 -6.02
N CYS A 114 -0.81 -15.15 -4.92
CA CYS A 114 -2.12 -14.70 -4.45
C CYS A 114 -2.08 -14.13 -3.03
N GLY A 115 -3.01 -13.22 -2.77
CA GLY A 115 -3.28 -12.68 -1.44
C GLY A 115 -4.75 -12.28 -1.31
N VAL A 116 -5.17 -12.06 -0.07
CA VAL A 116 -6.54 -11.63 0.26
C VAL A 116 -6.52 -10.14 0.56
N PHE A 117 -7.26 -9.35 -0.19
CA PHE A 117 -7.27 -7.89 -0.05
C PHE A 117 -8.58 -7.38 0.55
N ASN A 118 -8.49 -6.31 1.33
CA ASN A 118 -9.66 -5.73 2.00
C ASN A 118 -10.38 -4.70 1.12
N THR A 119 -9.67 -4.08 0.19
CA THR A 119 -10.14 -2.97 -0.65
C THR A 119 -9.86 -3.23 -2.13
N SER A 120 -10.54 -2.48 -3.00
CA SER A 120 -10.37 -2.55 -4.45
C SER A 120 -9.58 -1.34 -4.92
N THR A 121 -8.50 -1.53 -5.67
CA THR A 121 -7.75 -0.44 -6.31
C THR A 121 -8.25 -0.13 -7.72
N SER A 122 -8.92 -1.10 -8.36
CA SER A 122 -9.39 -1.06 -9.77
C SER A 122 -10.52 -0.05 -10.07
N GLY A 123 -10.80 0.89 -9.17
CA GLY A 123 -11.83 1.93 -9.33
C GLY A 123 -11.37 3.35 -8.98
N GLU A 124 -10.16 3.53 -8.45
CA GLU A 124 -9.59 4.86 -8.27
C GLU A 124 -8.81 5.24 -9.53
N VAL A 125 -9.49 5.92 -10.45
CA VAL A 125 -8.78 6.83 -11.36
C VAL A 125 -7.92 7.71 -10.45
N VAL A 126 -6.60 7.53 -10.53
CA VAL A 126 -5.64 8.42 -9.91
C VAL A 126 -5.83 9.76 -10.62
N ASP A 127 -6.74 10.57 -10.11
CA ASP A 127 -6.71 11.99 -10.33
C ASP A 127 -5.35 12.43 -9.80
N ASN A 128 -4.51 12.97 -10.69
CA ASN A 128 -3.11 13.35 -10.47
C ASN A 128 -2.90 14.32 -9.28
N GLN A 129 -3.97 14.66 -8.58
CA GLN A 129 -4.05 15.52 -7.40
C GLN A 129 -3.82 14.79 -6.07
N ARG A 130 -3.77 13.44 -6.02
CA ARG A 130 -3.59 12.65 -4.78
C ARG A 130 -2.17 12.15 -4.50
N LEU A 131 -1.15 12.73 -5.13
CA LEU A 131 0.25 12.47 -4.77
C LEU A 131 0.63 13.19 -3.46
N THR A 132 0.09 12.75 -2.33
CA THR A 132 0.50 13.19 -0.98
C THR A 132 1.56 12.27 -0.35
N LYS A 133 1.94 11.18 -1.01
CA LYS A 133 3.03 10.30 -0.57
C LYS A 133 4.26 10.59 -1.44
N PRO A 134 5.43 10.93 -0.87
CA PRO A 134 6.65 11.04 -1.66
C PRO A 134 6.94 9.68 -2.29
N ILE A 135 6.90 9.63 -3.63
CA ILE A 135 7.38 8.48 -4.40
C ILE A 135 8.90 8.48 -4.21
N PRO A 136 9.52 7.38 -3.74
CA PRO A 136 10.99 7.29 -3.70
C PRO A 136 11.55 7.53 -5.11
N ALA A 137 12.54 8.41 -5.21
CA ALA A 137 13.20 8.75 -6.45
C ALA A 137 13.77 7.47 -7.10
N GLY A 138 13.05 6.95 -8.11
CA GLY A 138 13.29 5.64 -8.71
C GLY A 138 12.02 4.95 -9.24
N GLY A 139 10.82 5.40 -8.82
CA GLY A 139 9.55 4.91 -9.38
C GLY A 139 9.25 5.52 -10.76
N TYR A 140 9.23 4.69 -11.79
CA TYR A 140 8.86 5.08 -13.16
C TYR A 140 7.47 5.73 -13.19
N VAL A 141 7.40 6.95 -13.74
CA VAL A 141 6.17 7.63 -14.14
C VAL A 141 6.01 7.41 -15.64
N GLY A 142 5.01 6.62 -16.04
CA GLY A 142 4.73 6.34 -17.44
C GLY A 142 3.29 5.87 -17.59
N ASN A 143 2.51 6.65 -18.33
CA ASN A 143 1.06 6.62 -18.36
C ASN A 143 0.53 5.52 -19.32
N GLU A 144 0.97 4.26 -19.16
CA GLU A 144 0.42 3.08 -19.87
C GLU A 144 0.59 1.78 -19.05
N LEU A 145 0.77 1.87 -17.74
CA LEU A 145 0.73 0.72 -16.83
C LEU A 145 -0.53 0.86 -15.98
N SER A 146 -1.56 0.04 -16.25
CA SER A 146 -2.42 -0.43 -15.16
C SER A 146 -1.52 -0.79 -13.98
N ASN A 147 -1.80 -0.37 -12.74
CA ASN A 147 -0.87 -0.67 -11.66
C ASN A 147 -0.68 -2.19 -11.65
N VAL A 148 0.55 -2.65 -11.77
CA VAL A 148 0.89 -4.07 -12.00
C VAL A 148 0.40 -4.98 -10.85
N TRP A 149 -0.05 -4.36 -9.76
CA TRP A 149 -0.62 -4.93 -8.55
C TRP A 149 -2.05 -4.45 -8.28
N ASP A 150 -2.79 -4.00 -9.29
CA ASP A 150 -4.21 -3.65 -9.12
C ASP A 150 -5.01 -4.88 -8.73
N HIS A 151 -5.84 -4.75 -7.70
CA HIS A 151 -6.64 -5.84 -7.16
C HIS A 151 -8.07 -5.41 -6.83
N GLY A 152 -8.96 -6.39 -6.82
CA GLY A 152 -10.27 -6.26 -6.18
C GLY A 152 -10.17 -6.46 -4.68
N ALA A 153 -11.30 -6.28 -3.99
CA ALA A 153 -11.44 -6.82 -2.63
C ALA A 153 -11.68 -8.33 -2.68
N GLY A 154 -11.16 -9.06 -1.70
CA GLY A 154 -11.15 -10.52 -1.63
C GLY A 154 -9.89 -11.14 -2.22
N ASP A 155 -9.99 -12.39 -2.65
CA ASP A 155 -8.87 -13.13 -3.21
C ASP A 155 -8.46 -12.56 -4.58
N ALA A 156 -7.18 -12.21 -4.71
CA ALA A 156 -6.61 -11.78 -5.98
C ALA A 156 -5.29 -12.51 -6.25
N CYS A 157 -5.15 -13.01 -7.47
CA CYS A 157 -3.98 -13.73 -7.94
C CYS A 157 -3.31 -12.99 -9.11
N PHE A 158 -1.98 -12.95 -9.09
CA PHE A 158 -1.16 -12.25 -10.08
C PHE A 158 -0.27 -13.25 -10.81
N ASN A 159 -0.53 -13.42 -12.10
CA ASN A 159 0.31 -14.20 -12.98
C ASN A 159 1.53 -13.39 -13.40
N ARG A 160 2.71 -13.99 -13.26
CA ARG A 160 4.00 -13.41 -13.59
C ARG A 160 4.76 -14.37 -14.50
N THR A 161 5.29 -13.82 -15.58
CA THR A 161 6.19 -14.55 -16.49
C THR A 161 7.56 -13.94 -16.37
N ILE A 162 8.58 -14.75 -16.10
CA ILE A 162 9.97 -14.31 -16.15
C ILE A 162 10.35 -14.17 -17.62
N ASP A 163 10.76 -12.97 -18.01
CA ASP A 163 11.39 -12.71 -19.30
C ASP A 163 12.91 -12.89 -19.16
N PRO A 164 13.52 -13.96 -19.73
CA PRO A 164 14.95 -14.21 -19.63
C PRO A 164 15.83 -13.16 -20.31
N ASP A 165 15.28 -12.39 -21.27
CA ASP A 165 16.03 -11.35 -21.96
C ASP A 165 16.17 -10.11 -21.05
N LEU A 166 15.13 -9.81 -20.27
CA LEU A 166 15.16 -8.74 -19.24
C LEU A 166 15.88 -9.18 -17.97
N TYR A 167 15.71 -10.42 -17.57
CA TYR A 167 16.30 -11.01 -16.36
C TYR A 167 17.12 -12.24 -16.76
N PRO A 168 18.35 -12.10 -17.26
CA PRO A 168 19.16 -13.26 -17.65
C PRO A 168 19.71 -14.02 -16.43
N PRO A 169 20.03 -15.32 -16.55
CA PRO A 169 20.73 -16.08 -15.51
C PRO A 169 22.07 -15.47 -15.13
N ILE A 170 22.36 -15.43 -13.82
CA ILE A 170 23.63 -14.96 -13.27
C ILE A 170 24.65 -16.09 -13.38
N LYS A 171 25.51 -16.01 -14.40
CA LYS A 171 26.61 -16.94 -14.59
C LYS A 171 27.69 -16.70 -13.53
N ALA A 172 28.25 -17.78 -12.97
CA ALA A 172 29.43 -17.67 -12.13
C ALA A 172 30.57 -16.97 -12.91
N PRO A 173 31.40 -16.13 -12.26
CA PRO A 173 32.55 -15.54 -12.92
C PRO A 173 33.39 -16.67 -13.51
N LYS A 174 33.70 -16.58 -14.81
CA LYS A 174 34.69 -17.48 -15.40
C LYS A 174 35.99 -17.25 -14.66
N ASP A 175 36.59 -18.33 -14.17
CA ASP A 175 37.90 -18.33 -13.54
C ASP A 175 38.85 -17.49 -14.40
N PHE A 176 39.23 -16.30 -13.92
CA PHE A 176 40.29 -15.51 -14.52
C PHE A 176 41.56 -16.25 -14.18
N GLY A 177 41.94 -17.18 -15.06
CA GLY A 177 43.04 -18.10 -14.87
C GLY A 177 44.27 -17.40 -14.31
N ARG A 178 44.89 -18.05 -13.32
CA ARG A 178 46.18 -17.66 -12.73
C ARG A 178 47.26 -17.46 -13.78
#